data_AF-K9T893-F1
#
_entry.id   AF-K9T893-F1
#
_cell.length_a   1.000
_cell.length_b   1.000
_cell.length_c   1.000
_cell.angle_alpha   90.00
_cell.angle_beta   90.00
_cell.angle_gamma   90.00
#
_symmetry.space_group_name_H-M   'P 1'
#
loop_
_entity.id
_entity.type
_entity.pdbx_description
1 polymer ?
#
loop_
_entity_poly.entity_id
_entity_poly.type
_entity_poly.pdbx_seq_one_letter_code
_entity_poly.pdbx_strand_id
1 'polypeptide(L)'
;MAAINLIKIKKSLSITRMALVLLLIAIAAIGTIPGYLGGQWSWVDLPKVTQIERLKNLRDNGLTLPGWKTIEQQQVLIGGNQWSYQKLEREGKNSVELWLMPQDYYKNHPQVEWTDLNGFERWQTDSHKTLNLTDRVSASFFRAWNRKTYAVVQWYAWAGGGNVSSLQWFLADQWAQLHRRRAAWVAASLKIQIDPLSSVESTEAFAQSLAQTVRTTLEKEIFHPS
;
A
#
# COMPACT_ATOMS: atom_id res chain seq x y z
N MET A 1 -63.52 -28.01 34.57
CA MET A 1 -63.02 -27.94 33.17
C MET A 1 -62.10 -26.74 33.05
N ALA A 2 -60.78 -26.98 33.00
CA ALA A 2 -59.77 -26.07 32.44
C ALA A 2 -58.44 -26.83 32.43
N ALA A 3 -58.03 -27.35 31.26
CA ALA A 3 -56.69 -27.88 31.06
C ALA A 3 -55.89 -26.82 30.31
N ILE A 4 -54.84 -26.29 30.94
CA ILE A 4 -53.87 -25.39 30.31
C ILE A 4 -52.52 -26.11 30.26
N ASN A 5 -51.90 -26.06 29.07
CA ASN A 5 -50.49 -26.27 28.74
C ASN A 5 -49.89 -27.69 28.91
N LEU A 6 -48.88 -28.12 28.14
CA LEU A 6 -47.86 -27.38 27.40
C LEU A 6 -47.68 -27.96 25.97
N ILE A 7 -47.60 -27.08 24.98
CA ILE A 7 -47.06 -27.41 23.65
C ILE A 7 -45.56 -27.73 23.80
N LYS A 8 -45.19 -29.01 23.64
CA LYS A 8 -43.80 -29.44 23.53
C LYS A 8 -43.21 -28.99 22.19
N ILE A 9 -42.47 -27.88 22.18
CA ILE A 9 -41.63 -27.49 21.04
C ILE A 9 -40.31 -28.25 21.14
N LYS A 10 -40.22 -29.43 20.49
CA LYS A 10 -38.95 -30.14 20.30
C LYS A 10 -38.31 -29.63 19.00
N LYS A 11 -37.55 -28.53 19.06
CA LYS A 11 -36.73 -28.08 17.92
C LYS A 11 -35.53 -29.02 17.81
N SER A 12 -35.58 -30.00 16.91
CA SER A 12 -34.38 -30.72 16.50
C SER A 12 -33.41 -29.71 15.87
N LEU A 13 -32.13 -29.75 16.30
CA LEU A 13 -31.11 -28.98 15.60
C LEU A 13 -30.99 -29.57 14.20
N SER A 14 -31.29 -28.75 13.18
CA SER A 14 -31.03 -29.10 11.79
C SER A 14 -29.57 -29.55 11.62
N ILE A 15 -29.35 -30.59 10.81
CA ILE A 15 -28.01 -31.12 10.48
C ILE A 15 -27.07 -30.00 10.03
N THR A 16 -27.58 -28.99 9.32
CA THR A 16 -26.82 -27.80 8.92
C THR A 16 -26.31 -27.01 10.14
N ARG A 17 -27.10 -26.90 11.20
CA ARG A 17 -26.66 -26.27 12.46
C ARG A 17 -25.61 -27.10 13.17
N MET A 18 -25.72 -28.43 13.15
CA MET A 18 -24.68 -29.30 13.73
C MET A 18 -23.36 -29.20 12.95
N ALA A 19 -23.43 -29.19 11.62
CA ALA A 19 -22.27 -29.00 10.76
C ALA A 19 -21.62 -27.63 10.99
N LEU A 20 -22.43 -26.57 11.11
CA LEU A 20 -21.94 -25.22 11.41
C LEU A 20 -21.29 -25.14 12.80
N VAL A 21 -21.88 -25.79 13.81
CA VAL A 21 -21.33 -25.85 15.16
C VAL A 21 -20.01 -26.62 15.18
N LEU A 22 -19.93 -27.77 14.49
CA LEU A 22 -18.69 -28.53 14.35
C LEU A 22 -17.59 -27.74 13.63
N LEU A 23 -17.95 -27.03 12.56
CA LEU A 23 -17.03 -26.14 11.85
C LEU A 23 -16.52 -25.02 12.75
N LEU A 24 -17.41 -24.37 13.51
CA LEU A 24 -17.03 -23.32 14.46
C LEU A 24 -16.14 -23.87 15.58
N ILE A 25 -16.42 -25.05 16.10
CA ILE A 25 -15.57 -25.73 17.10
C ILE A 25 -14.21 -26.06 16.51
N ALA A 26 -14.13 -26.53 15.26
CA ALA A 26 -12.86 -26.81 14.60
C ALA A 26 -12.03 -25.52 14.42
N ILE A 27 -12.65 -24.41 13.98
CA ILE A 27 -11.99 -23.11 13.86
C ILE A 27 -11.51 -22.61 15.22
N ALA A 28 -12.35 -22.72 16.26
CA ALA A 28 -12.00 -22.32 17.62
C ALA A 28 -10.87 -23.19 18.19
N ALA A 29 -10.91 -24.51 17.99
CA ALA A 29 -9.88 -25.44 18.46
C ALA A 29 -8.51 -25.14 17.82
N ILE A 30 -8.48 -24.87 16.51
CA ILE A 30 -7.25 -24.49 15.80
C ILE A 30 -6.75 -23.12 16.25
N GLY A 31 -7.66 -22.17 16.49
CA GLY A 31 -7.32 -20.79 16.86
C GLY A 31 -6.94 -20.57 18.32
N THR A 32 -7.44 -21.38 19.26
CA THR A 32 -7.34 -21.10 20.71
C THR A 32 -6.48 -22.10 21.50
N ILE A 33 -6.39 -23.37 21.07
CA ILE A 33 -5.72 -24.43 21.86
C ILE A 33 -4.19 -24.22 22.01
N PRO A 34 -3.43 -23.77 20.98
CA PRO A 34 -1.98 -23.60 21.13
C PRO A 34 -1.60 -22.56 22.20
N GLY A 35 -2.39 -21.49 22.30
CA GLY A 35 -2.13 -20.38 23.22
C GLY A 35 -2.48 -20.67 24.68
N TYR A 36 -3.43 -21.57 24.94
CA TYR A 36 -3.86 -21.92 26.31
C TYR A 36 -2.88 -22.87 27.01
N LEU A 37 -2.23 -23.76 26.26
CA LEU A 37 -1.32 -24.77 26.82
C LEU A 37 0.17 -24.39 26.76
N GLY A 38 0.57 -23.55 25.80
CA GLY A 38 1.98 -23.22 25.56
C GLY A 38 2.44 -21.83 26.02
N GLY A 39 1.53 -20.95 26.50
CA GLY A 39 1.85 -19.58 26.93
C GLY A 39 2.38 -18.63 25.84
N GLN A 40 2.67 -19.13 24.63
CA GLN A 40 3.15 -18.37 23.48
C GLN A 40 2.03 -18.28 22.45
N TRP A 41 1.23 -17.22 22.56
CA TRP A 41 0.21 -16.91 21.55
C TRP A 41 0.90 -16.47 20.25
N SER A 42 0.81 -17.28 19.20
CA SER A 42 1.38 -16.94 17.88
C SER A 42 0.75 -15.72 17.21
N TRP A 43 -0.40 -15.23 17.70
CA TRP A 43 -1.05 -14.01 17.21
C TRP A 43 -0.75 -12.75 18.04
N VAL A 44 -0.05 -12.88 19.18
CA VAL A 44 0.23 -11.73 20.05
C VAL A 44 1.36 -10.85 19.49
N ASP A 45 2.34 -11.45 18.81
CA ASP A 45 3.38 -10.70 18.10
C ASP A 45 3.27 -10.89 16.59
N LEU A 46 2.85 -9.83 15.91
CA LEU A 46 2.95 -9.73 14.45
C LEU A 46 4.42 -9.93 14.04
N PRO A 47 4.69 -10.73 12.99
CA PRO A 47 6.04 -10.86 12.48
C PRO A 47 6.65 -9.49 12.17
N LYS A 48 7.97 -9.37 12.32
CA LYS A 48 8.66 -8.13 11.96
C LYS A 48 8.76 -8.00 10.44
N VAL A 49 8.75 -6.76 9.96
CA VAL A 49 9.11 -6.45 8.58
C VAL A 49 10.63 -6.53 8.47
N THR A 50 11.15 -7.42 7.62
CA THR A 50 12.61 -7.66 7.51
C THR A 50 13.33 -6.52 6.80
N GLN A 51 12.61 -5.70 6.03
CA GLN A 51 13.14 -4.58 5.25
C GLN A 51 13.17 -3.24 6.00
N ILE A 52 12.86 -3.17 7.30
CA ILE A 52 12.69 -1.89 8.03
C ILE A 52 13.92 -0.98 7.93
N GLU A 53 15.13 -1.50 8.06
CA GLU A 53 16.33 -0.66 7.95
C GLU A 53 16.53 -0.09 6.54
N ARG A 54 16.14 -0.83 5.50
CA ARG A 54 16.16 -0.34 4.10
C ARG A 54 15.08 0.70 3.85
N LEU A 55 13.91 0.51 4.44
CA LEU A 55 12.81 1.48 4.39
C LEU A 55 13.18 2.79 5.09
N LYS A 56 13.90 2.73 6.22
CA LYS A 56 14.48 3.91 6.86
C LYS A 56 15.53 4.58 5.96
N ASN A 57 16.42 3.80 5.36
CA ASN A 57 17.41 4.35 4.42
C ASN A 57 16.73 5.04 3.22
N LEU A 58 15.68 4.43 2.66
CA LEU A 58 14.87 5.03 1.59
C LEU A 58 14.25 6.36 2.02
N ARG A 59 13.76 6.45 3.26
CA ARG A 59 13.26 7.71 3.83
C ARG A 59 14.37 8.75 3.93
N ASP A 60 15.54 8.33 4.41
CA ASP A 60 16.60 9.25 4.79
C ASP A 60 17.40 9.74 3.58
N ASN A 61 17.63 8.89 2.58
CA ASN A 61 18.50 9.17 1.42
C ASN A 61 17.76 9.21 0.08
N GLY A 62 16.48 8.85 0.03
CA GLY A 62 15.71 8.73 -1.20
C GLY A 62 16.06 7.49 -2.03
N LEU A 63 15.66 7.50 -3.30
CA LEU A 63 15.81 6.41 -4.25
C LEU A 63 16.70 6.82 -5.42
N THR A 64 17.74 6.04 -5.70
CA THR A 64 18.62 6.32 -6.84
C THR A 64 18.03 5.75 -8.12
N LEU A 65 17.62 6.60 -9.05
CA LEU A 65 17.01 6.16 -10.32
C LEU A 65 18.04 6.11 -11.46
N PRO A 66 18.14 5.00 -12.22
CA PRO A 66 19.03 4.91 -13.38
C PRO A 66 18.76 6.00 -14.42
N GLY A 67 19.82 6.72 -14.81
CA GLY A 67 19.73 7.79 -15.81
C GLY A 67 19.10 9.10 -15.31
N TRP A 68 18.86 9.22 -14.00
CA TRP A 68 18.37 10.44 -13.36
C TRP A 68 19.38 10.95 -12.34
N LYS A 69 19.51 12.27 -12.25
CA LYS A 69 20.32 12.94 -11.23
C LYS A 69 19.39 13.53 -10.18
N THR A 70 19.60 13.17 -8.92
CA THR A 70 18.95 13.83 -7.79
C THR A 70 19.59 15.19 -7.58
N ILE A 71 18.82 16.25 -7.69
CA ILE A 71 19.27 17.63 -7.48
C ILE A 71 18.85 18.18 -6.11
N GLU A 72 17.85 17.57 -5.50
CA GLU A 72 17.36 17.92 -4.17
C GLU A 72 16.83 16.65 -3.50
N GLN A 73 17.13 16.46 -2.22
CA GLN A 73 16.58 15.38 -1.40
C GLN A 73 16.42 15.88 0.03
N GLN A 74 15.27 15.59 0.63
CA GLN A 74 14.97 15.94 2.02
C GLN A 74 13.80 15.11 2.57
N GLN A 75 13.68 15.10 3.90
CA GLN A 75 12.50 14.55 4.57
C GLN A 75 11.47 15.65 4.81
N VAL A 76 10.20 15.33 4.55
CA VAL A 76 9.08 16.25 4.73
C VAL A 76 8.03 15.57 5.60
N LEU A 77 7.65 16.24 6.69
CA LEU A 77 6.59 15.76 7.59
C LEU A 77 5.21 16.14 7.01
N ILE A 78 4.44 15.14 6.61
CA ILE A 78 3.09 15.30 6.06
C ILE A 78 2.16 14.31 6.76
N GLY A 79 1.05 14.81 7.33
CA GLY A 79 0.07 13.94 8.02
C GLY A 79 0.63 13.20 9.24
N GLY A 80 1.72 13.68 9.84
CA GLY A 80 2.42 12.98 10.92
C GLY A 80 3.40 11.89 10.45
N ASN A 81 3.48 11.64 9.13
CA ASN A 81 4.40 10.70 8.53
C ASN A 81 5.58 11.41 7.86
N GLN A 82 6.77 10.79 7.91
CA GLN A 82 7.97 11.30 7.26
C GLN A 82 8.05 10.79 5.82
N TRP A 83 7.93 11.70 4.87
CA TRP A 83 8.08 11.43 3.44
C TRP A 83 9.51 11.73 2.99
N SER A 84 10.09 10.86 2.17
CA SER A 84 11.26 11.22 1.37
C SER A 84 10.79 11.97 0.14
N TYR A 85 11.22 13.22 0.03
CA TYR A 85 11.08 14.03 -1.16
C TYR A 85 12.40 14.03 -1.93
N GLN A 86 12.34 13.89 -3.25
CA GLN A 86 13.46 14.16 -4.13
C GLN A 86 13.03 14.82 -5.42
N LYS A 87 13.84 15.77 -5.89
CA LYS A 87 13.71 16.37 -7.20
C LYS A 87 14.77 15.79 -8.13
N LEU A 88 14.31 15.32 -9.28
CA LEU A 88 15.08 14.54 -10.24
C LEU A 88 15.15 15.27 -11.57
N GLU A 89 16.34 15.29 -12.17
CA GLU A 89 16.57 15.82 -13.50
C GLU A 89 17.23 14.79 -14.41
N ARG A 90 16.91 14.90 -15.70
CA ARG A 90 17.52 14.12 -16.76
C ARG A 90 17.67 15.02 -17.98
N GLU A 91 18.79 14.87 -18.68
CA GLU A 91 19.10 15.67 -19.86
C GLU A 91 17.97 15.62 -20.89
N GLY A 92 17.52 16.80 -21.35
CA GLY A 92 16.44 16.95 -22.33
C GLY A 92 15.04 16.60 -21.82
N LYS A 93 14.82 16.48 -20.50
CA LYS A 93 13.50 16.21 -19.88
C LYS A 93 13.18 17.21 -18.78
N ASN A 94 11.88 17.40 -18.53
CA ASN A 94 11.40 18.22 -17.41
C ASN A 94 11.82 17.60 -16.07
N SER A 95 12.04 18.44 -15.07
CA SER A 95 12.27 18.00 -13.70
C SER A 95 11.06 17.23 -13.18
N VAL A 96 11.31 16.14 -12.46
CA VAL A 96 10.28 15.31 -11.83
C VAL A 96 10.47 15.34 -10.32
N GLU A 97 9.38 15.42 -9.59
CA GLU A 97 9.40 15.24 -8.13
C GLU A 97 8.95 13.82 -7.81
N LEU A 98 9.69 13.13 -6.94
CA LEU A 98 9.35 11.81 -6.42
C LEU A 98 9.18 11.92 -4.91
N TRP A 99 8.01 11.51 -4.46
CA TRP A 99 7.61 11.43 -3.06
C TRP A 99 7.46 9.96 -2.68
N LEU A 100 8.13 9.55 -1.61
CA LEU A 100 8.10 8.19 -1.10
C LEU A 100 7.77 8.21 0.39
N MET A 101 6.71 7.52 0.79
CA MET A 101 6.42 7.28 2.20
C MET A 101 6.63 5.79 2.51
N PRO A 102 7.82 5.40 2.98
CA PRO A 102 8.06 4.02 3.39
C PRO A 102 7.40 3.71 4.73
N GLN A 103 7.06 2.45 4.94
CA GLN A 103 6.67 1.95 6.24
C GLN A 103 7.81 2.11 7.26
N ASP A 104 7.56 2.85 8.33
CA ASP A 104 8.52 3.18 9.40
C ASP A 104 8.43 2.23 10.61
N TYR A 105 7.29 1.55 10.78
CA TYR A 105 7.06 0.58 11.85
C TYR A 105 6.32 -0.67 11.36
N TYR A 106 6.68 -1.84 11.91
CA TYR A 106 6.17 -3.12 11.42
C TYR A 106 4.65 -3.30 11.56
N LYS A 107 3.96 -2.54 12.41
CA LYS A 107 2.48 -2.57 12.52
C LYS A 107 1.78 -1.55 11.61
N ASN A 108 2.53 -0.62 11.02
CA ASN A 108 1.95 0.42 10.18
C ASN A 108 1.47 -0.15 8.85
N HIS A 109 0.36 0.38 8.37
CA HIS A 109 -0.33 -0.03 7.16
C HIS A 109 -0.72 1.20 6.34
N PRO A 110 -0.89 1.08 5.02
CA PRO A 110 -1.36 2.18 4.20
C PRO A 110 -2.78 2.58 4.63
N GLN A 111 -3.02 3.88 4.74
CA GLN A 111 -4.28 4.45 5.22
C GLN A 111 -4.70 5.67 4.41
N VAL A 112 -4.03 6.80 4.64
CA VAL A 112 -4.51 8.14 4.27
C VAL A 112 -3.50 8.92 3.43
N GLU A 113 -2.44 8.27 2.94
CA GLU A 113 -1.28 8.93 2.35
C GLU A 113 -1.64 9.86 1.18
N TRP A 114 -2.58 9.44 0.33
CA TRP A 114 -3.07 10.26 -0.78
C TRP A 114 -3.88 11.47 -0.32
N THR A 115 -4.64 11.33 0.77
CA THR A 115 -5.43 12.42 1.35
C THR A 115 -4.51 13.44 2.00
N ASP A 116 -3.50 12.98 2.73
CA ASP A 116 -2.52 13.85 3.38
C ASP A 116 -1.69 14.63 2.35
N LEU A 117 -1.22 13.96 1.30
CA LEU A 117 -0.46 14.61 0.22
C LEU A 117 -1.33 15.62 -0.55
N ASN A 118 -2.60 15.28 -0.81
CA ASN A 118 -3.55 16.20 -1.43
C ASN A 118 -3.80 17.44 -0.55
N GLY A 119 -3.95 17.25 0.77
CA GLY A 119 -4.13 18.35 1.73
C GLY A 119 -2.88 19.23 1.86
N PHE A 120 -1.69 18.64 1.76
CA PHE A 120 -0.41 19.35 1.77
C PHE A 120 -0.21 20.20 0.51
N GLU A 121 -0.43 19.61 -0.68
CA GLU A 121 -0.25 20.28 -1.98
C GLU A 121 -1.33 21.32 -2.28
N ARG A 122 -2.53 21.14 -1.70
CA ARG A 122 -3.71 21.99 -1.91
C ARG A 122 -4.06 22.16 -3.40
N TRP A 123 -3.85 21.11 -4.18
CA TRP A 123 -4.13 21.12 -5.61
C TRP A 123 -5.58 20.74 -5.90
N GLN A 124 -6.04 21.08 -7.10
CA GLN A 124 -7.23 20.49 -7.71
C GLN A 124 -6.80 19.38 -8.66
N THR A 125 -7.68 18.43 -8.94
CA THR A 125 -7.37 17.26 -9.77
C THR A 125 -8.47 16.97 -10.79
N ASP A 126 -8.09 16.47 -11.96
CA ASP A 126 -9.01 15.97 -12.99
C ASP A 126 -8.36 14.88 -13.86
N SER A 127 -9.07 14.44 -14.90
CA SER A 127 -8.59 13.44 -15.87
C SER A 127 -8.04 12.15 -15.22
N HIS A 128 -8.76 11.67 -14.20
CA HIS A 128 -8.40 10.46 -13.45
C HIS A 128 -8.52 9.21 -14.33
N LYS A 129 -7.44 8.42 -14.37
CA LYS A 129 -7.42 7.10 -14.99
C LYS A 129 -6.48 6.15 -14.23
N THR A 130 -6.57 4.88 -14.56
CA THR A 130 -5.67 3.86 -14.02
C THR A 130 -4.61 3.50 -15.05
N LEU A 131 -3.33 3.55 -14.67
CA LEU A 131 -2.21 3.02 -15.43
C LEU A 131 -1.87 1.62 -14.96
N ASN A 132 -1.78 0.68 -15.89
CA ASN A 132 -1.25 -0.65 -15.61
C ASN A 132 0.27 -0.62 -15.87
N LEU A 133 1.06 -0.69 -14.81
CA LEU A 133 2.52 -0.77 -14.90
C LEU A 133 2.95 -2.20 -15.22
N THR A 134 2.23 -3.17 -14.65
CA THR A 134 2.27 -4.60 -14.99
C THR A 134 0.88 -5.21 -14.75
N ASP A 135 0.75 -6.50 -15.03
CA ASP A 135 -0.39 -7.36 -14.71
C ASP A 135 -0.73 -7.46 -13.21
N ARG A 136 0.18 -7.05 -12.31
CA ARG A 136 -0.02 -7.06 -10.85
C ARG A 136 0.13 -5.70 -10.19
N VAL A 137 0.43 -4.67 -10.98
CA VAL A 137 0.76 -3.34 -10.48
C VAL A 137 -0.03 -2.31 -11.25
N SER A 138 -0.93 -1.61 -10.55
CA SER A 138 -1.66 -0.48 -11.12
C SER A 138 -1.48 0.78 -10.28
N ALA A 139 -1.52 1.92 -10.97
CA ALA A 139 -1.32 3.24 -10.40
C ALA A 139 -2.42 4.19 -10.85
N SER A 140 -2.75 5.17 -10.01
CA SER A 140 -3.64 6.27 -10.37
C SER A 140 -2.83 7.27 -11.17
N PHE A 141 -3.39 7.74 -12.28
CA PHE A 141 -2.84 8.81 -13.07
C PHE A 141 -3.88 9.89 -13.29
N PHE A 142 -3.51 11.11 -12.99
CA PHE A 142 -4.41 12.25 -13.08
C PHE A 142 -3.61 13.51 -13.31
N ARG A 143 -4.30 14.56 -13.76
CA ARG A 143 -3.74 15.90 -13.79
C ARG A 143 -4.08 16.59 -12.48
N ALA A 144 -3.10 17.31 -11.96
CA ALA A 144 -3.27 18.13 -10.77
C ALA A 144 -2.74 19.54 -11.01
N TRP A 145 -3.38 20.55 -10.45
CA TRP A 145 -2.92 21.92 -10.58
C TRP A 145 -3.10 22.73 -9.30
N ASN A 146 -2.14 23.62 -9.09
CA ASN A 146 -2.22 24.73 -8.13
C ASN A 146 -1.69 26.01 -8.80
N ARG A 147 -0.44 26.41 -8.52
CA ARG A 147 0.33 27.45 -9.24
C ARG A 147 0.95 26.91 -10.53
N LYS A 148 1.15 25.59 -10.61
CA LYS A 148 1.68 24.87 -11.76
C LYS A 148 0.80 23.67 -12.05
N THR A 149 0.92 23.13 -13.25
CA THR A 149 0.19 21.95 -13.69
C THR A 149 1.12 20.74 -13.72
N TYR A 150 0.62 19.61 -13.21
CA TYR A 150 1.37 18.38 -13.04
C TYR A 150 0.58 17.19 -13.60
N ALA A 151 1.28 16.26 -14.22
CA ALA A 151 0.81 14.88 -14.37
C ALA A 151 1.30 14.08 -13.16
N VAL A 152 0.38 13.45 -12.44
CA VAL A 152 0.66 12.77 -11.17
C VAL A 152 0.43 11.28 -11.33
N VAL A 153 1.37 10.45 -10.83
CA VAL A 153 1.21 8.99 -10.75
C VAL A 153 1.29 8.59 -9.28
N GLN A 154 0.33 7.81 -8.77
CA GLN A 154 0.27 7.38 -7.36
C GLN A 154 -0.05 5.90 -7.19
N TRP A 155 0.70 5.19 -6.35
CA TRP A 155 0.41 3.81 -5.96
C TRP A 155 1.14 3.41 -4.67
N TYR A 156 0.60 2.43 -3.96
CA TYR A 156 1.32 1.70 -2.93
C TYR A 156 2.11 0.56 -3.58
N ALA A 157 3.40 0.50 -3.30
CA ALA A 157 4.31 -0.55 -3.76
C ALA A 157 4.58 -1.56 -2.64
N TRP A 158 4.63 -2.84 -2.97
CA TRP A 158 5.13 -3.91 -2.11
C TRP A 158 5.79 -5.01 -2.96
N ALA A 159 6.43 -5.98 -2.30
CA ALA A 159 7.12 -7.07 -2.99
C ALA A 159 6.19 -7.78 -4.01
N GLY A 160 6.53 -7.71 -5.29
CA GLY A 160 5.80 -8.39 -6.37
C GLY A 160 4.42 -7.83 -6.72
N GLY A 161 4.02 -6.67 -6.21
CA GLY A 161 2.71 -6.07 -6.48
C GLY A 161 2.62 -4.57 -6.20
N GLY A 162 1.50 -3.96 -6.59
CA GLY A 162 1.24 -2.57 -6.27
C GLY A 162 -0.16 -2.12 -6.66
N ASN A 163 -0.74 -1.20 -5.89
CA ASN A 163 -2.07 -0.69 -6.18
C ASN A 163 -2.32 0.67 -5.56
N VAL A 164 -3.27 1.42 -6.11
CA VAL A 164 -3.77 2.67 -5.53
C VAL A 164 -4.51 2.44 -4.21
N SER A 165 -5.19 1.30 -4.08
CA SER A 165 -5.98 0.91 -2.91
C SER A 165 -5.15 0.15 -1.89
N SER A 166 -5.29 0.53 -0.62
CA SER A 166 -4.68 -0.16 0.52
C SER A 166 -5.23 -1.57 0.72
N LEU A 167 -6.44 -1.87 0.23
CA LEU A 167 -7.05 -3.19 0.36
C LEU A 167 -6.23 -4.30 -0.31
N GLN A 168 -5.62 -4.00 -1.46
CA GLN A 168 -4.80 -5.01 -2.16
C GLN A 168 -3.52 -5.33 -1.40
N TRP A 169 -2.90 -4.31 -0.79
CA TRP A 169 -1.79 -4.54 0.14
C TRP A 169 -2.25 -5.36 1.35
N PHE A 170 -3.41 -5.04 1.94
CA PHE A 170 -3.93 -5.78 3.10
C PHE A 170 -4.06 -7.27 2.78
N LEU A 171 -4.64 -7.62 1.62
CA LEU A 171 -4.73 -9.02 1.19
C LEU A 171 -3.35 -9.66 1.00
N ALA A 172 -2.39 -8.93 0.40
CA ALA A 172 -1.03 -9.41 0.25
C ALA A 172 -0.35 -9.65 1.61
N ASP A 173 -0.55 -8.76 2.59
CA ASP A 173 -0.03 -8.89 3.95
C ASP A 173 -0.67 -10.08 4.70
N GLN A 174 -1.98 -10.31 4.53
CA GLN A 174 -2.65 -11.49 5.12
C GLN A 174 -2.06 -12.79 4.59
N TRP A 175 -1.83 -12.91 3.27
CA TRP A 175 -1.15 -14.06 2.69
C TRP A 175 0.30 -14.19 3.18
N ALA A 176 1.01 -13.07 3.32
CA ALA A 176 2.37 -13.05 3.84
C ALA A 176 2.42 -13.56 5.30
N GLN A 177 1.44 -13.19 6.13
CA GLN A 177 1.36 -13.61 7.54
C GLN A 177 1.19 -15.11 7.71
N LEU A 178 0.54 -15.81 6.76
CA LEU A 178 0.50 -17.29 6.74
C LEU A 178 1.89 -17.93 6.64
N HIS A 179 2.88 -17.19 6.15
CA HIS A 179 4.29 -17.60 6.07
C HIS A 179 5.15 -16.89 7.13
N ARG A 180 4.54 -16.37 8.20
CA ARG A 180 5.21 -15.67 9.31
C ARG A 180 6.08 -14.50 8.86
N ARG A 181 5.65 -13.79 7.81
CA ARG A 181 6.28 -12.56 7.31
C ARG A 181 5.26 -11.45 7.17
N ARG A 182 5.74 -10.22 7.00
CA ARG A 182 4.91 -9.05 6.70
C ARG A 182 5.27 -8.49 5.33
N ALA A 183 4.28 -7.96 4.63
CA ALA A 183 4.49 -7.26 3.38
C ALA A 183 4.92 -5.81 3.68
N ALA A 184 6.22 -5.55 3.54
CA ALA A 184 6.74 -4.18 3.50
C ALA A 184 6.03 -3.38 2.41
N TRP A 185 5.81 -2.09 2.65
CA TRP A 185 5.18 -1.21 1.67
C TRP A 185 5.77 0.20 1.62
N VAL A 186 5.56 0.87 0.50
CA VAL A 186 5.94 2.27 0.25
C VAL A 186 4.83 2.94 -0.55
N ALA A 187 4.32 4.08 -0.08
CA ALA A 187 3.51 4.96 -0.93
C ALA A 187 4.43 5.72 -1.88
N ALA A 188 4.21 5.61 -3.19
CA ALA A 188 4.96 6.32 -4.20
C ALA A 188 4.07 7.34 -4.93
N SER A 189 4.54 8.57 -5.04
CA SER A 189 3.91 9.61 -5.85
C SER A 189 4.94 10.32 -6.73
N LEU A 190 4.71 10.29 -8.04
CA LEU A 190 5.48 11.04 -9.03
C LEU A 190 4.70 12.28 -9.45
N LYS A 191 5.36 13.44 -9.50
CA LYS A 191 4.81 14.67 -10.06
C LYS A 191 5.69 15.14 -11.22
N ILE A 192 5.12 15.14 -12.41
CA ILE A 192 5.80 15.54 -13.65
C ILE A 192 5.22 16.89 -14.04
N GLN A 193 6.05 17.94 -14.08
CA GLN A 193 5.58 19.25 -14.49
C GLN A 193 5.22 19.23 -15.99
N ILE A 194 4.02 19.69 -16.32
CA ILE A 194 3.49 19.79 -17.69
C ILE A 194 3.03 21.22 -17.98
N ASP A 195 2.90 21.55 -19.26
CA ASP A 195 2.30 22.82 -19.68
C ASP A 195 0.81 22.86 -19.28
N PRO A 196 0.30 23.96 -18.69
CA PRO A 196 -1.11 24.11 -18.34
C PRO A 196 -2.10 23.84 -19.47
N LEU A 197 -1.72 24.12 -20.72
CA LEU A 197 -2.57 23.93 -21.90
C LEU A 197 -2.43 22.53 -22.51
N SER A 198 -1.45 21.74 -22.05
CA SER A 198 -1.25 20.38 -22.55
C SER A 198 -2.23 19.40 -21.91
N SER A 199 -2.63 18.40 -22.69
CA SER A 199 -3.41 17.26 -22.20
C SER A 199 -2.49 16.31 -21.43
N VAL A 200 -3.00 15.73 -20.34
CA VAL A 200 -2.23 14.84 -19.47
C VAL A 200 -1.88 13.52 -20.18
N GLU A 201 -2.70 13.13 -21.15
CA GLU A 201 -2.53 11.96 -22.01
C GLU A 201 -1.23 12.04 -22.82
N SER A 202 -0.80 13.24 -23.22
CA SER A 202 0.49 13.43 -23.92
C SER A 202 1.71 12.96 -23.12
N THR A 203 1.59 12.95 -21.78
CA THR A 203 2.67 12.61 -20.84
C THR A 203 2.53 11.17 -20.33
N GLU A 204 1.45 10.46 -20.68
CA GLU A 204 1.14 9.12 -20.17
C GLU A 204 2.26 8.11 -20.39
N ALA A 205 2.75 7.98 -21.64
CA ALA A 205 3.80 7.01 -21.96
C ALA A 205 5.10 7.27 -21.18
N PHE A 206 5.43 8.54 -20.98
CA PHE A 206 6.58 8.96 -20.18
C PHE A 206 6.35 8.66 -18.69
N ALA A 207 5.18 9.01 -18.16
CA ALA A 207 4.79 8.75 -16.78
C ALA A 207 4.79 7.26 -16.44
N GLN A 208 4.26 6.42 -17.34
CA GLN A 208 4.26 4.97 -17.20
C GLN A 208 5.69 4.40 -17.21
N SER A 209 6.54 4.85 -18.14
CA SER A 209 7.95 4.43 -18.19
C SER A 209 8.74 4.81 -16.93
N LEU A 210 8.51 6.01 -16.41
CA LEU A 210 9.17 6.47 -15.19
C LEU A 210 8.65 5.73 -13.96
N ALA A 211 7.33 5.55 -13.83
CA ALA A 211 6.73 4.77 -12.76
C ALA A 211 7.23 3.31 -12.77
N GLN A 212 7.40 2.72 -13.95
CA GLN A 212 7.98 1.39 -14.10
C GLN A 212 9.44 1.33 -13.66
N THR A 213 10.21 2.40 -13.91
CA THR A 213 11.59 2.54 -13.43
C THR A 213 11.61 2.59 -11.90
N VAL A 214 10.81 3.47 -11.28
CA VAL A 214 10.69 3.58 -9.82
C VAL A 214 10.28 2.24 -9.20
N ARG A 215 9.26 1.59 -9.76
CA ARG A 215 8.80 0.26 -9.31
C ARG A 215 9.92 -0.77 -9.34
N THR A 216 10.65 -0.84 -10.45
CA THR A 216 11.73 -1.82 -10.63
C THR A 216 12.89 -1.56 -9.66
N THR A 217 13.23 -0.29 -9.43
CA THR A 217 14.24 0.09 -8.44
C THR A 217 13.80 -0.23 -7.01
N LEU A 218 12.55 0.07 -6.62
CA LEU A 218 12.01 -0.29 -5.31
C LEU A 218 12.00 -1.81 -5.08
N GLU A 219 11.60 -2.57 -6.10
CA GLU A 219 11.62 -4.03 -6.05
C GLU A 219 13.03 -4.56 -5.80
N LYS A 220 14.03 -4.03 -6.52
CA LYS A 220 15.43 -4.46 -6.41
C LYS A 220 16.10 -4.01 -5.12
N GLU A 221 15.95 -2.76 -4.71
CA GLU A 221 16.73 -2.18 -3.61
C GLU A 221 16.09 -2.42 -2.24
N ILE A 222 14.75 -2.52 -2.19
CA ILE A 222 14.01 -2.58 -0.93
C ILE A 222 13.44 -3.97 -0.70
N PHE A 223 12.63 -4.47 -1.64
CA PHE A 223 11.81 -5.67 -1.42
C PHE A 223 12.56 -6.99 -1.66
N HIS A 224 13.38 -7.07 -2.71
CA HIS A 224 14.16 -8.25 -3.10
C HIS A 224 15.60 -7.88 -3.48
N PRO A 225 16.43 -7.45 -2.53
CA PRO A 225 17.84 -7.27 -2.79
C PRO A 225 18.52 -8.63 -2.92
N SER A 226 19.20 -8.76 -4.05
CA SER A 226 20.18 -9.80 -4.36
C SER A 226 21.29 -9.86 -3.32
#